data_AF-A0A5K0VWW7-F1
#
_entry.id   AF-A0A5K0VWW7-F1
#
_cell.length_a   1.000
_cell.length_b   1.000
_cell.length_c   1.000
_cell.angle_alpha   90.00
_cell.angle_beta   90.00
_cell.angle_gamma   90.00
#
_symmetry.space_group_name_H-M   'P 1'
#
loop_
_entity.id
_entity.type
_entity.pdbx_description
1 polymer ?
#
loop_
_entity_poly.entity_id
_entity_poly.type
_entity_poly.pdbx_seq_one_letter_code
_entity_poly.pdbx_strand_id
1 'polypeptide(L)'
;NILSLKRFSKARIKHLGRESQVLKERNLMKSSSHVTCVPRILSTCADEHYVGLLLKTCLTCTLSSIVHVPLDEPSVRFCAASVVVALEQLHK
;
A
#
# COMPACT_ATOMS: atom_id res chain seq x y z
N ASN A 1 6.71 -8.23 14.93
CA ASN A 1 6.22 -7.14 14.05
C ASN A 1 6.80 -7.31 12.65
N ILE A 2 6.00 -7.72 11.67
CA ILE A 2 6.43 -7.83 10.27
C ILE A 2 6.17 -6.49 9.57
N LEU A 3 7.15 -6.01 8.82
CA LEU A 3 7.08 -4.77 8.03
C LEU A 3 7.31 -5.11 6.56
N SER A 4 6.79 -4.28 5.66
CA SER A 4 6.99 -4.45 4.22
C SER A 4 7.76 -3.28 3.63
N LEU A 5 8.74 -3.55 2.76
CA LEU A 5 9.52 -2.52 2.07
C LEU A 5 9.14 -2.50 0.58
N LYS A 6 8.44 -1.44 0.15
CA LYS A 6 8.20 -1.21 -1.29
C LYS A 6 9.40 -0.49 -1.88
N ARG A 7 10.14 -1.16 -2.78
CA ARG A 7 11.33 -0.63 -3.45
C ARG A 7 11.03 -0.22 -4.88
N PHE A 8 11.63 0.89 -5.30
CA PHE A 8 11.61 1.34 -6.69
C PHE A 8 13.05 1.49 -7.19
N SER A 9 13.37 0.88 -8.34
CA SER A 9 14.66 1.07 -9.02
C SER A 9 14.70 2.43 -9.68
N LYS A 10 15.71 3.24 -9.35
CA LYS A 10 15.90 4.59 -9.94
C LYS A 10 16.09 4.52 -11.45
N ALA A 11 16.89 3.56 -11.93
CA ALA A 11 17.10 3.33 -13.36
C ALA A 11 15.78 3.00 -14.09
N ARG A 12 14.96 2.11 -13.51
CA ARG A 12 13.67 1.74 -14.09
C ARG A 12 12.66 2.90 -14.08
N ILE A 13 12.60 3.66 -12.99
CA ILE A 13 11.72 4.83 -12.91
C ILE A 13 12.08 5.83 -14.02
N LYS A 14 13.38 6.15 -14.16
CA LYS A 14 13.89 7.08 -15.16
C LYS A 14 13.62 6.61 -16.58
N HIS A 15 13.90 5.33 -16.86
CA HIS A 15 13.61 4.74 -18.17
C HIS A 15 12.13 4.81 -18.54
N LEU A 16 11.22 4.70 -17.57
CA LEU A 16 9.78 4.74 -17.79
C LEU A 16 9.17 6.14 -17.64
N GLY A 17 9.94 7.17 -17.27
CA GLY A 17 9.45 8.52 -17.00
C GLY A 17 8.42 8.59 -15.87
N ARG A 18 8.56 7.76 -14.83
CA ARG A 18 7.58 7.60 -13.73
C ARG A 18 7.94 8.31 -12.43
N GLU A 19 8.90 9.23 -12.44
CA GLU A 19 9.38 9.95 -11.26
C GLU A 19 8.25 10.68 -10.55
N SER A 20 7.43 11.41 -11.30
CA SER A 20 6.28 12.15 -10.78
C SER A 20 5.24 11.22 -10.17
N GLN A 21 5.02 10.04 -10.77
CA GLN A 21 4.10 9.02 -10.26
C GLN A 21 4.58 8.47 -8.91
N VAL A 22 5.87 8.14 -8.78
CA VAL A 22 6.44 7.63 -7.53
C VAL A 22 6.40 8.68 -6.42
N LEU A 23 6.70 9.94 -6.75
CA LEU A 23 6.59 11.05 -5.80
C LEU A 23 5.14 11.29 -5.37
N LYS A 24 4.19 11.25 -6.31
CA LYS A 24 2.75 11.37 -6.02
C LYS A 24 2.29 10.25 -5.10
N GLU A 25 2.67 9.00 -5.39
CA GLU A 25 2.33 7.85 -4.54
C GLU A 25 2.86 8.03 -3.11
N ARG A 26 4.14 8.39 -2.95
CA ARG A 26 4.75 8.66 -1.64
C ARG A 26 4.00 9.74 -0.87
N ASN A 27 3.61 10.82 -1.56
CA ASN A 27 2.94 11.95 -0.92
C ASN A 27 1.52 11.58 -0.47
N LEU A 28 0.76 10.88 -1.31
CA LEU A 28 -0.58 10.39 -0.97
C LEU A 28 -0.55 9.44 0.22
N MET A 29 0.36 8.46 0.21
CA MET A 29 0.49 7.52 1.32
C MET A 29 0.94 8.19 2.63
N LYS A 30 1.69 9.29 2.55
CA LYS A 30 2.10 10.06 3.73
C LYS A 30 0.92 10.87 4.28
N SER A 31 0.12 11.51 3.44
CA SER A 31 -1.08 12.25 3.89
C SER A 31 -2.17 11.31 4.41
N SER A 32 -2.28 10.09 3.87
CA SER A 32 -3.26 9.08 4.30
C SER A 32 -2.79 8.24 5.49
N SER A 33 -1.75 8.64 6.24
CA SER A 33 -1.15 7.82 7.31
C SER A 33 -2.08 7.53 8.49
N HIS A 34 -3.19 8.27 8.59
CA HIS A 34 -4.22 8.18 9.62
C HIS A 34 -5.39 7.28 9.19
N VAL A 35 -5.46 6.94 7.90
CA VAL A 35 -6.58 6.19 7.34
C VAL A 35 -6.54 4.74 7.81
N THR A 36 -7.67 4.26 8.29
CA THR A 36 -7.84 2.89 8.77
C THR A 36 -7.82 1.91 7.59
N CYS A 37 -7.32 0.69 7.81
CA CYS A 37 -7.22 -0.35 6.79
C CYS A 37 -6.30 -0.02 5.59
N VAL A 38 -5.54 1.09 5.64
CA VAL A 38 -4.53 1.45 4.64
C VAL A 38 -3.12 1.29 5.24
N PRO A 39 -2.14 0.76 4.49
CA PRO A 39 -0.75 0.67 4.95
C PRO A 39 -0.14 2.03 5.32
N ARG A 40 0.32 2.17 6.57
CA ARG A 40 1.00 3.38 7.02
C ARG A 40 2.49 3.39 6.65
N ILE A 41 2.98 4.50 6.10
CA ILE A 41 4.42 4.74 5.95
C ILE A 41 5.06 5.02 7.32
N LEU A 42 6.10 4.27 7.65
CA LEU A 42 6.96 4.51 8.81
C LEU A 42 8.14 5.40 8.47
N SER A 43 8.79 5.14 7.33
CA SER A 43 9.95 5.90 6.87
C SER A 43 10.17 5.74 5.37
N THR A 44 11.02 6.61 4.83
CA THR A 44 11.55 6.51 3.48
C THR A 44 13.05 6.25 3.54
N CYS A 45 13.56 5.44 2.63
CA CYS A 45 15.00 5.20 2.49
C CYS A 45 15.43 5.35 1.02
N ALA A 46 16.72 5.59 0.80
CA ALA A 46 17.31 5.65 -0.52
C ALA A 46 18.76 5.20 -0.47
N ASP A 47 19.19 4.48 -1.50
CA ASP A 47 20.59 4.16 -1.78
C ASP A 47 20.93 4.61 -3.21
N GLU A 48 22.10 4.26 -3.74
CA GLU A 48 22.51 4.64 -5.10
C GLU A 48 21.54 4.16 -6.20
N HIS A 49 20.90 3.01 -6.02
CA HIS A 49 20.13 2.31 -7.04
C HIS A 49 18.61 2.34 -6.80
N TYR A 50 18.17 2.54 -5.56
CA TYR A 50 16.79 2.39 -5.13
C TYR A 50 16.30 3.54 -4.27
N VAL A 51 14.98 3.71 -4.28
CA VAL A 51 14.22 4.43 -3.25
C VAL A 51 13.20 3.48 -2.66
N GLY A 52 12.91 3.63 -1.37
CA GLY A 52 12.08 2.69 -0.61
C GLY A 52 11.09 3.37 0.32
N LEU A 53 9.94 2.73 0.50
CA LEU A 53 8.91 3.09 1.49
C LEU A 53 8.76 1.93 2.48
N LEU A 54 9.06 2.17 3.75
CA LEU A 54 8.86 1.19 4.81
C LEU A 54 7.42 1.30 5.33
N LEU A 55 6.67 0.21 5.25
CA LEU A 55 5.25 0.15 5.55
C LEU A 55 4.99 -0.66 6.83
N LYS A 56 4.14 -0.12 7.71
CA LYS A 56 3.59 -0.82 8.89
C LYS A 56 2.45 -1.75 8.47
N THR A 57 2.77 -2.73 7.62
CA THR A 57 1.84 -3.77 7.21
C THR A 57 2.62 -5.01 6.78
N CYS A 58 1.93 -6.15 6.73
CA CYS A 58 2.42 -7.38 6.15
C CYS A 58 1.77 -7.57 4.76
N LEU A 59 2.49 -7.25 3.68
CA LEU A 59 2.05 -7.53 2.32
C LEU A 59 2.36 -8.99 1.98
N THR A 60 1.53 -9.93 2.44
CA THR A 60 1.73 -11.37 2.17
C THR A 60 1.20 -11.76 0.79
N CYS A 61 -0.04 -11.37 0.47
CA CYS A 61 -0.75 -11.79 -0.71
C CYS A 61 -1.90 -10.83 -1.04
N THR A 62 -2.51 -11.02 -2.21
CA THR A 62 -3.74 -10.31 -2.60
C THR A 62 -4.97 -11.06 -2.09
N LEU A 63 -6.10 -10.37 -1.92
CA LEU A 63 -7.37 -11.03 -1.59
C LEU A 63 -7.74 -12.07 -2.65
N SER A 64 -7.50 -11.79 -3.94
CA SER A 64 -7.74 -12.75 -5.02
C SER A 64 -6.86 -14.02 -4.94
N SER A 65 -5.72 -13.96 -4.26
CA SER A 65 -4.84 -15.11 -4.04
C SER A 65 -5.28 -15.99 -2.86
N ILE A 66 -6.25 -15.57 -2.06
CA ILE A 66 -6.75 -16.36 -0.91
C ILE A 66 -8.21 -16.75 -1.07
N VAL A 67 -8.98 -16.00 -1.87
CA VAL A 67 -10.37 -16.32 -2.20
C VAL A 67 -10.40 -17.31 -3.37
N HIS A 68 -9.94 -18.53 -3.11
CA HIS A 68 -10.11 -19.67 -4.03
C HIS A 68 -11.42 -20.42 -3.77
N VAL A 69 -11.96 -20.26 -2.57
CA VAL A 69 -13.26 -20.78 -2.12
C VAL A 69 -14.08 -19.58 -1.65
N PRO A 70 -15.40 -19.55 -1.89
CA PRO A 70 -16.27 -18.51 -1.34
C PRO A 70 -16.12 -18.42 0.18
N LEU A 71 -15.90 -17.21 0.67
CA LEU A 71 -15.91 -16.94 2.11
C LEU A 71 -17.35 -16.99 2.63
N ASP A 72 -17.51 -17.33 3.91
CA ASP A 72 -18.80 -17.20 4.59
C ASP A 72 -19.26 -15.73 4.62
N GLU A 73 -20.57 -15.52 4.72
CA GLU A 73 -21.16 -14.19 4.67
C GLU A 73 -20.58 -13.22 5.73
N PRO A 74 -20.39 -13.61 7.01
CA PRO A 74 -19.71 -12.76 7.99
C PRO A 74 -18.32 -12.30 7.55
N SER A 75 -17.49 -13.21 7.05
CA SER A 75 -16.14 -12.90 6.56
C SER A 75 -16.18 -11.93 5.37
N VAL A 76 -17.07 -12.17 4.40
CA VAL A 76 -17.26 -11.25 3.25
C VAL A 76 -17.69 -9.86 3.73
N ARG A 77 -18.66 -9.80 4.65
CA ARG A 77 -19.18 -8.55 5.20
C ARG A 77 -18.08 -7.76 5.91
N PHE A 78 -17.22 -8.43 6.67
CA PHE A 78 -16.08 -7.80 7.35
C PHE A 78 -15.06 -7.23 6.35
N CYS A 79 -14.67 -7.99 5.32
CA CYS A 79 -13.75 -7.51 4.29
C CYS A 79 -14.33 -6.32 3.52
N ALA A 80 -15.60 -6.42 3.12
CA ALA A 80 -16.31 -5.35 2.42
C ALA A 80 -16.39 -4.08 3.27
N ALA A 81 -16.80 -4.19 4.54
CA ALA A 81 -16.84 -3.06 5.47
C ALA A 81 -15.46 -2.40 5.65
N SER A 82 -14.40 -3.21 5.77
CA SER A 82 -13.02 -2.70 5.88
C SER A 82 -12.61 -1.85 4.66
N VAL A 83 -12.98 -2.29 3.46
CA VAL A 83 -12.72 -1.56 2.22
C VAL A 83 -13.56 -0.28 2.14
N VAL A 84 -14.86 -0.36 2.46
CA VAL A 84 -15.77 0.79 2.44
C VAL A 84 -15.30 1.89 3.40
N VAL A 85 -14.91 1.53 4.63
CA VAL A 85 -14.40 2.49 5.62
C VAL A 85 -13.10 3.15 5.13
N ALA A 86 -12.18 2.38 4.55
CA ALA A 86 -10.95 2.94 3.99
C ALA A 86 -11.25 3.94 2.86
N LEU A 87 -12.15 3.57 1.93
CA LEU A 87 -12.53 4.44 0.82
C LEU A 87 -13.24 5.71 1.28
N GLU A 88 -14.15 5.61 2.26
CA GLU A 88 -14.82 6.77 2.83
C GLU A 88 -13.82 7.78 3.42
N GLN A 89 -12.80 7.28 4.11
CA GLN A 89 -11.75 8.13 4.69
C GLN A 89 -10.78 8.69 3.63
N LEU A 90 -10.53 7.97 2.53
CA LEU A 90 -9.68 8.43 1.44
C LEU A 90 -10.34 9.46 0.53
N HIS A 91 -11.68 9.46 0.45
CA HIS A 91 -12.43 10.42 -0.36
C HIS A 91 -12.63 11.78 0.32
N LYS A 92 -12.38 11.86 1.63
CA LYS A 92 -12.40 13.11 2.41
C LYS A 92 -11.05 13.83 2.29
#